data_AF-A0A7V9KCH9-F1
#
_entry.id   AF-A0A7V9KCH9-F1
#
_cell.length_a   1.000
_cell.length_b   1.000
_cell.length_c   1.000
_cell.angle_alpha   90.00
_cell.angle_beta   90.00
_cell.angle_gamma   90.00
#
_symmetry.space_group_name_H-M   'P 1'
#
loop_
_entity.id
_entity.type
_entity.pdbx_description
1 polymer ?
#
loop_
_entity_poly.entity_id
_entity_poly.type
_entity_poly.pdbx_seq_one_letter_code
_entity_poly.pdbx_strand_id
1 'polypeptide(L)'
;MIVSEFDAALAGQAEQFTLSYRILHADGAVRDLDTRAHVERDAGGAIFRMTGVTRDVTEIRAVESARKRAERALRDREQMLSGVIDKIPGPAGGARPQLRLNADSPRRRPVSK
;
A
#
# COMPACT_ATOMS: atom_id res chain seq x y z
N MET A 1 8.87 -18.42 1.43
CA MET A 1 10.33 -18.33 1.26
C MET A 1 10.89 -17.44 2.37
N ILE A 2 10.81 -17.90 3.63
CA ILE A 2 11.29 -17.18 4.84
C ILE A 2 11.99 -18.18 5.78
N VAL A 3 11.50 -19.42 5.84
CA VAL A 3 12.13 -20.50 6.63
C VAL A 3 13.46 -20.98 6.01
N SER A 4 13.61 -20.94 4.69
CA SER A 4 14.76 -21.53 4.00
C SER A 4 16.09 -20.85 4.30
N GLU A 5 16.11 -19.52 4.48
CA GLU A 5 17.35 -18.80 4.79
C GLU A 5 17.84 -19.08 6.21
N PHE A 6 16.90 -19.23 7.15
CA PHE A 6 17.21 -19.62 8.51
C PHE A 6 17.76 -21.04 8.59
N ASP A 7 17.12 -21.99 7.89
CA ASP A 7 17.58 -23.37 7.82
C ASP A 7 18.96 -23.47 7.16
N ALA A 8 19.20 -22.72 6.07
CA ALA A 8 20.50 -22.63 5.42
C ALA A 8 21.56 -22.02 6.35
N ALA A 9 21.20 -20.99 7.11
CA ALA A 9 22.09 -20.39 8.09
C ALA A 9 22.41 -21.35 9.24
N LEU A 10 21.47 -22.18 9.69
CA LEU A 10 21.72 -23.24 10.67
C LEU A 10 22.63 -24.33 10.09
N ALA A 11 22.38 -24.75 8.85
CA ALA A 11 23.16 -25.74 8.11
C ALA A 11 24.59 -25.28 7.72
N GLY A 12 24.95 -24.02 8.01
CA GLY A 12 26.28 -23.48 7.71
C GLY A 12 26.47 -23.03 6.26
N GLN A 13 25.37 -22.92 5.52
CA GLN A 13 25.36 -22.50 4.12
C GLN A 13 25.16 -20.98 3.96
N ALA A 14 24.86 -20.28 5.07
CA ALA A 14 24.73 -18.84 5.11
C ALA A 14 25.23 -18.28 6.46
N GLU A 15 25.90 -17.12 6.41
CA GLU A 15 26.34 -16.39 7.60
C GLU A 15 25.32 -15.34 8.06
N GLN A 16 24.30 -15.07 7.25
CA GLN A 16 23.25 -14.09 7.51
C GLN A 16 21.89 -14.61 7.07
N PHE A 17 20.84 -14.23 7.79
CA PHE A 17 19.46 -14.53 7.40
C PHE A 17 18.50 -13.44 7.84
N THR A 18 17.34 -13.38 7.19
CA THR A 18 16.23 -12.51 7.59
C THR A 18 15.00 -13.35 7.96
N LEU A 19 14.29 -12.96 9.02
CA LEU A 19 13.05 -13.57 9.46
C LEU A 19 11.95 -12.53 9.58
N SER A 20 10.79 -12.81 8.99
CA SER A 20 9.56 -12.09 9.29
C SER A 20 8.59 -13.03 10.00
N TYR A 21 8.14 -12.64 11.18
CA TYR A 21 7.23 -13.44 11.99
C TYR A 21 6.27 -12.56 12.78
N ARG A 22 5.20 -13.17 13.29
CA ARG A 22 4.24 -12.50 14.15
C ARG A 22 4.31 -13.08 15.55
N ILE A 23 4.27 -12.19 16.54
CA ILE A 23 4.22 -12.58 17.94
C ILE A 23 2.91 -12.12 18.57
N LEU A 24 2.46 -12.84 19.58
CA LEU A 24 1.48 -12.35 20.54
C LEU A 24 2.26 -11.65 21.66
N HIS A 25 2.08 -10.34 21.79
CA HIS A 25 2.69 -9.56 22.86
C HIS A 25 1.90 -9.75 24.18
N ALA A 26 2.52 -9.44 25.32
CA ALA A 26 1.93 -9.69 26.64
C ALA A 26 0.64 -8.89 26.90
N ASP A 27 0.44 -7.78 26.18
CA ASP A 27 -0.79 -6.98 26.19
C ASP A 27 -1.91 -7.56 25.29
N GLY A 28 -1.67 -8.70 24.64
CA GLY A 28 -2.62 -9.34 23.72
C GLY A 28 -2.56 -8.80 22.29
N ALA A 29 -1.73 -7.80 21.98
CA ALA A 29 -1.57 -7.30 20.62
C ALA A 29 -0.74 -8.26 19.77
N VAL A 30 -1.10 -8.39 18.49
CA VAL A 30 -0.26 -9.08 17.51
C VAL A 30 0.72 -8.09 16.92
N ARG A 31 2.02 -8.43 16.93
CA ARG A 31 3.07 -7.60 16.33
C ARG A 31 3.75 -8.33 15.19
N ASP A 32 3.93 -7.65 14.07
CA ASP A 32 4.78 -8.08 12.96
C ASP A 32 6.22 -7.65 13.23
N LEU A 33 7.12 -8.62 13.32
CA LEU A 33 8.54 -8.39 13.56
C LEU A 33 9.36 -8.84 12.35
N ASP A 34 10.31 -7.99 11.97
CA ASP A 34 11.34 -8.30 10.98
C ASP A 34 12.70 -8.32 11.68
N THR A 35 13.40 -9.44 11.59
CA THR A 35 14.70 -9.66 12.20
C THR A 35 15.74 -9.93 11.14
N ARG A 36 16.90 -9.26 11.21
CA ARG A 36 18.09 -9.63 10.44
C ARG A 36 19.18 -10.06 11.41
N ALA A 37 19.78 -11.21 11.17
CA ALA A 37 20.80 -11.77 12.06
C ALA A 37 22.03 -12.24 11.28
N HIS A 38 23.17 -12.19 11.97
CA HIS A 38 24.46 -12.74 11.57
C HIS A 38 24.82 -13.91 12.49
N VAL A 39 25.33 -14.98 11.91
CA VAL A 39 25.76 -16.20 12.59
C VAL A 39 27.29 -16.23 12.58
N GLU A 40 27.88 -16.43 13.74
CA GLU A 40 29.33 -16.55 13.91
C GLU A 40 29.66 -17.97 14.36
N ARG A 41 30.68 -18.54 13.70
CA ARG A 41 31.10 -19.93 13.87
C ARG A 41 32.54 -20.01 14.37
N ASP A 42 32.81 -21.02 15.17
CA ASP A 42 34.16 -21.30 15.65
C ASP A 42 34.99 -22.01 14.57
N ALA A 43 36.25 -22.31 14.87
CA ALA A 43 37.14 -23.03 13.96
C ALA A 43 36.66 -24.46 13.63
N GLY A 44 35.78 -25.05 14.45
CA GLY A 44 35.14 -26.34 14.20
C GLY A 44 33.85 -26.24 13.37
N GLY A 45 33.45 -25.02 12.97
CA GLY A 45 32.24 -24.76 12.21
C GLY A 45 30.96 -24.71 13.05
N ALA A 46 31.05 -24.85 14.37
CA ALA A 46 29.90 -24.79 15.27
C ALA A 46 29.48 -23.33 15.51
N ILE A 47 28.17 -23.07 15.57
CA ILE A 47 27.65 -21.74 15.89
C ILE A 47 27.99 -21.42 17.35
N PHE A 48 28.80 -20.39 17.58
CA PHE A 48 29.12 -19.93 18.95
C PHE A 48 28.43 -18.61 19.30
N ARG A 49 27.95 -17.86 18.31
CA ARG A 49 27.21 -16.61 18.53
C ARG A 49 26.28 -16.28 17.38
N MET A 50 25.15 -15.66 17.71
CA MET A 50 24.23 -15.08 16.72
C MET A 50 23.83 -13.69 17.18
N THR A 51 24.05 -12.70 16.31
CA THR A 51 23.77 -11.28 16.62
C THR A 51 22.75 -10.76 15.62
N GLY A 52 21.63 -10.22 16.09
CA GLY A 52 20.58 -9.73 15.20
C GLY A 52 19.87 -8.48 15.71
N VAL A 53 19.25 -7.77 14.78
CA VAL A 53 18.40 -6.62 15.05
C VAL A 53 16.97 -6.99 14.68
N THR A 54 16.05 -6.79 15.63
CA THR A 54 14.62 -7.02 15.45
C THR A 54 13.90 -5.66 15.39
N ARG A 55 13.10 -5.46 14.36
CA ARG A 55 12.28 -4.27 14.16
C ARG A 55 10.81 -4.66 14.23
N ASP A 56 10.05 -3.95 15.06
CA ASP A 56 8.60 -3.95 14.99
C ASP A 56 8.15 -3.16 13.76
N VAL A 57 7.47 -3.84 12.83
CA VAL A 57 6.98 -3.29 11.57
C VAL A 57 5.45 -3.33 11.50
N THR A 58 4.77 -3.57 12.62
CA THR A 58 3.31 -3.68 12.69
C THR A 58 2.62 -2.45 12.12
N GLU A 59 3.03 -1.26 12.58
CA GLU A 59 2.44 0.00 12.13
C GLU A 59 2.71 0.26 10.64
N ILE A 60 3.94 0.02 10.20
CA ILE A 60 4.36 0.21 8.80
C ILE A 60 3.50 -0.68 7.89
N ARG A 61 3.37 -1.96 8.22
CA ARG A 61 2.55 -2.91 7.45
C ARG A 61 1.06 -2.57 7.51
N ALA A 62 0.57 -2.07 8.65
CA ALA A 62 -0.82 -1.64 8.78
C ALA A 62 -1.14 -0.49 7.82
N VAL A 63 -0.30 0.55 7.80
CA VAL A 63 -0.42 1.71 6.92
C VAL A 63 -0.33 1.29 5.44
N GLU A 64 0.66 0.48 5.08
CA GLU A 64 0.81 0.00 3.71
C GLU A 64 -0.40 -0.84 3.26
N SER A 65 -0.91 -1.69 4.13
CA SER A 65 -2.08 -2.51 3.83
C SER A 65 -3.33 -1.65 3.64
N ALA A 66 -3.51 -0.61 4.45
CA ALA A 66 -4.62 0.32 4.33
C ALA A 66 -4.56 1.10 3.02
N ARG A 67 -3.37 1.60 2.65
CA ARG A 67 -3.14 2.27 1.37
C ARG A 67 -3.49 1.36 0.19
N LYS A 68 -2.95 0.13 0.16
CA LYS A 68 -3.22 -0.84 -0.92
C LYS A 68 -4.71 -1.16 -1.06
N ARG A 69 -5.44 -1.28 0.07
CA ARG A 69 -6.89 -1.49 0.06
C ARG A 69 -7.65 -0.30 -0.51
N ALA A 70 -7.29 0.92 -0.11
CA ALA A 70 -7.92 2.14 -0.61
C ALA A 70 -7.70 2.31 -2.12
N GLU A 71 -6.48 2.10 -2.61
CA GLU A 71 -6.15 2.17 -4.03
C GLU A 71 -6.90 1.12 -4.86
N ARG A 72 -7.05 -0.10 -4.33
CA ARG A 72 -7.83 -1.13 -4.99
C ARG A 72 -9.31 -0.73 -5.07
N ALA A 73 -9.88 -0.25 -3.97
CA ALA A 73 -11.27 0.19 -3.95
C ALA A 73 -11.54 1.34 -4.93
N LEU A 74 -10.59 2.27 -5.07
CA LEU A 74 -10.68 3.36 -6.04
C LEU A 74 -10.68 2.82 -7.47
N ARG A 75 -9.72 1.96 -7.82
CA ARG A 75 -9.64 1.34 -9.16
C ARG A 75 -10.89 0.54 -9.50
N ASP A 76 -11.40 -0.25 -8.56
CA ASP A 76 -12.60 -1.05 -8.76
C ASP A 76 -13.83 -0.15 -9.02
N ARG A 77 -13.91 1.00 -8.32
CA ARG A 77 -14.97 2.00 -8.55
C ARG A 77 -14.84 2.71 -9.89
N GLU A 78 -13.64 3.09 -10.29
CA GLU A 78 -13.39 3.70 -11.62
C GLU A 78 -13.79 2.76 -12.74
N GLN A 79 -13.43 1.48 -12.65
CA GLN A 79 -13.81 0.46 -13.63
C GLN A 79 -15.32 0.25 -13.70
N MET A 80 -15.99 0.23 -12.54
CA MET A 80 -17.45 0.14 -12.48
C MET A 80 -18.10 1.32 -13.19
N LEU A 81 -17.63 2.55 -12.94
CA LEU A 81 -18.17 3.75 -13.57
C LEU A 81 -17.93 3.77 -15.09
N SER A 82 -16.72 3.41 -15.54
CA SER A 82 -16.42 3.31 -16.98
C SER A 82 -17.32 2.29 -17.66
N GLY A 83 -17.48 1.10 -17.08
CA GLY A 83 -18.32 0.06 -17.65
C GLY A 83 -19.82 0.40 -17.67
N VAL A 84 -20.28 1.31 -16.79
CA VAL A 84 -21.64 1.86 -16.84
C VAL A 84 -21.75 2.90 -17.95
N ILE A 85 -20.81 3.84 -18.05
CA ILE A 85 -20.80 4.88 -19.09
C ILE A 85 -20.77 4.26 -20.49
N ASP A 86 -19.94 3.25 -20.72
CA ASP A 86 -19.83 2.56 -22.02
C ASP A 86 -21.13 1.85 -22.44
N LYS A 87 -22.02 1.54 -21.48
CA LYS A 87 -23.29 0.86 -21.72
C LYS A 87 -24.49 1.80 -21.71
N ILE A 88 -24.31 3.09 -21.43
CA ILE A 88 -25.35 4.09 -21.64
C ILE A 88 -25.38 4.38 -23.15
N PRO A 89 -26.44 4.01 -23.88
CA PRO A 89 -26.58 4.42 -25.26
C PRO A 89 -26.58 5.95 -25.28
N GLY A 90 -25.60 6.56 -25.94
CA GLY A 90 -25.63 8.00 -26.17
C GLY A 90 -26.93 8.39 -26.89
N PRO A 91 -27.41 9.64 -26.75
CA PRO A 91 -28.56 10.08 -27.53
C PRO A 91 -28.27 9.83 -29.01
N ALA A 92 -29.06 8.97 -29.63
CA ALA A 92 -29.06 8.75 -31.06
C ALA A 92 -29.49 10.08 -31.72
N GLY A 93 -28.52 10.88 -32.14
CA GLY A 93 -28.75 12.18 -32.77
C GLY A 93 -27.91 13.28 -32.15
N GLY A 94 -26.82 13.64 -32.84
CA GLY A 94 -25.93 14.71 -32.43
C GLY A 94 -26.64 16.05 -32.31
N ALA A 95 -26.60 16.63 -31.12
CA ALA A 95 -26.67 18.07 -30.94
C ALA A 95 -25.70 18.43 -29.83
N ARG A 96 -24.50 18.89 -30.21
CA ARG A 96 -23.60 19.55 -29.25
C ARG A 96 -24.32 20.80 -28.76
N PRO A 97 -24.64 20.95 -27.47
CA PRO A 97 -25.14 22.21 -26.97
C PRO A 97 -23.97 23.20 -27.04
N GLN A 98 -24.03 24.12 -28.01
CA GLN A 98 -23.12 25.27 -28.02
C GLN A 98 -23.45 26.11 -26.80
N LEU A 99 -22.54 26.10 -25.82
CA LEU A 99 -22.59 27.00 -24.67
C LEU A 99 -22.43 28.44 -25.20
N ARG A 100 -23.55 29.11 -25.53
CA ARG A 100 -23.56 30.56 -25.74
C ARG A 100 -23.32 31.19 -24.37
N LEU A 101 -22.07 31.56 -24.10
CA LEU A 101 -21.78 32.61 -23.13
C LEU A 101 -22.49 33.87 -23.64
N ASN A 102 -23.66 34.17 -23.06
CA ASN A 102 -24.30 35.47 -23.23
C ASN A 102 -23.46 36.52 -22.52
N ALA A 103 -22.40 36.98 -23.20
CA ALA A 103 -21.83 38.28 -22.97
C ALA A 103 -22.77 39.28 -23.65
N ASP A 104 -23.88 39.64 -22.98
CA ASP A 104 -24.54 40.90 -23.28
C ASP A 104 -25.30 41.42 -22.06
N SER A 105 -24.86 42.60 -21.65
CA SER A 105 -25.41 43.41 -20.56
C SER A 105 -26.73 44.03 -20.98
N PRO A 106 -27.67 44.31 -20.06
CA PRO A 106 -28.58 45.42 -20.25
C PRO A 106 -28.35 46.50 -19.18
N ARG A 107 -28.06 47.69 -19.70
CA ARG A 107 -28.08 48.99 -19.01
C ARG A 107 -29.34 49.14 -18.15
N ARG A 108 -29.18 49.64 -16.92
CA ARG A 108 -30.19 50.49 -16.28
C ARG A 108 -29.50 51.72 -15.67
N ARG A 109 -29.89 52.90 -16.17
CA ARG A 109 -29.60 54.22 -15.58
C ARG A 109 -30.58 54.49 -14.40
N PRO A 110 -30.53 55.69 -13.78
CA PRO A 110 -29.86 55.98 -12.52
C PRO A 110 -30.87 56.07 -11.36
N VAL A 111 -30.40 56.01 -10.10
CA VAL A 111 -31.21 56.49 -8.97
C VAL A 111 -30.48 57.67 -8.34
N SER A 112 -31.15 58.83 -8.41
CA SER A 112 -30.78 60.09 -7.78
C SER A 112 -31.01 60.01 -6.27
N LYS A 113 -30.05 60.54 -5.51
CA LYS A 113 -30.29 61.53 -4.46
C LYS A 113 -29.10 62.48 -4.42
#